data_AF-A0ABD6E688-F1
#
_entry.id   AF-A0ABD6E688-F1
#
_cell.length_a   1.000
_cell.length_b   1.000
_cell.length_c   1.000
_cell.angle_alpha   90.00
_cell.angle_beta   90.00
_cell.angle_gamma   90.00
#
_symmetry.space_group_name_H-M   'P 1'
#
loop_
_entity.id
_entity.type
_entity.pdbx_description
1 polymer ?
#
loop_
_entity_poly.entity_id
_entity_poly.type
_entity_poly.pdbx_seq_one_letter_code
_entity_poly.pdbx_strand_id
1 'polypeptide(L)'
;LREKIEDKREELADLEADIDDSSRDVEEGRKEQAELEEKLQELRSTRSELESIRRKIERQEESISSLKRERSDLEDDLEELPEAPMGEHQNLEADIDRLRTERQDLNTEINELRSLIQYNEERLEAEDYDLLEDGGTAADSGEGSVTDQLVASESETVVCWTCGSSVEREQIESTIDRLKRLRTEKVDELNDIKTRLEEKKEAQREATKKQRRREEIERKLDDIESELQRRDEQIDALKQNRESLTEEVEALESDVENLESADFEEILSLHKEANQLEFEIDSLESDLEEVTEEIESIEADVERADELREERSELVEELTDQRTKIDQIEAEAVESFNEHMESILELLGYENIERIWIERIENPSGSDGQTRFELHIVRTTENGAAYEDTIEHLSESEREVTGLIFALAGYLVHDLHE
;
A
#
# COMPACT_ATOMS: atom_id res chain seq x y z
N LEU A 1 39.03 16.52 -10.44
CA LEU A 1 39.14 17.72 -9.59
C LEU A 1 39.76 17.34 -8.25
N ARG A 2 39.15 16.42 -7.48
CA ARG A 2 39.72 15.89 -6.22
C ARG A 2 41.21 15.48 -6.30
N GLU A 3 41.59 14.61 -7.25
CA GLU A 3 43.00 14.20 -7.43
C GLU A 3 43.93 15.39 -7.72
N LYS A 4 43.49 16.37 -8.51
CA LYS A 4 44.28 17.56 -8.80
C LYS A 4 44.44 18.49 -7.59
N ILE A 5 43.39 18.59 -6.75
CA ILE A 5 43.45 19.36 -5.50
C ILE A 5 44.44 18.70 -4.55
N GLU A 6 44.41 17.37 -4.45
CA GLU A 6 45.37 16.61 -3.62
C GLU A 6 46.81 16.83 -4.10
N ASP A 7 47.08 16.67 -5.40
CA ASP A 7 48.40 16.91 -5.99
C ASP A 7 48.90 18.33 -5.72
N LYS A 8 48.02 19.34 -5.89
CA LYS A 8 48.33 20.75 -5.63
C LYS A 8 48.61 21.04 -4.15
N ARG A 9 47.89 20.37 -3.24
CA ARG A 9 48.13 20.47 -1.79
C ARG A 9 49.47 19.85 -1.39
N GLU A 10 49.88 18.75 -2.04
CA GLU A 10 51.21 18.17 -1.83
C GLU A 10 52.31 19.13 -2.34
N GLU A 11 52.14 19.71 -3.54
CA GLU A 11 53.04 20.75 -4.08
C GLU A 11 53.14 21.96 -3.13
N LEU A 12 52.01 22.42 -2.58
CA LEU A 12 51.98 23.54 -1.64
C LEU A 12 52.71 23.20 -0.34
N ALA A 13 52.51 22.00 0.21
CA ALA A 13 53.15 21.56 1.45
C ALA A 13 54.68 21.45 1.32
N ASP A 14 55.17 20.96 0.18
CA ASP A 14 56.60 20.93 -0.12
C ASP A 14 57.20 22.34 -0.20
N LEU A 15 56.50 23.25 -0.86
CA LEU A 15 56.93 24.64 -1.00
C LEU A 15 56.90 25.40 0.34
N GLU A 16 55.91 25.14 1.19
CA GLU A 16 55.86 25.68 2.56
C GLU A 16 57.04 25.18 3.42
N ALA A 17 57.46 23.93 3.24
CA ALA A 17 58.64 23.40 3.92
C ALA A 17 59.93 24.09 3.46
N ASP A 18 60.07 24.37 2.16
CA ASP A 18 61.19 25.11 1.59
C ASP A 18 61.23 26.57 2.10
N ILE A 19 60.07 27.21 2.23
CA ILE A 19 59.93 28.54 2.86
C ILE A 19 60.41 28.50 4.31
N ASP A 20 59.98 27.50 5.10
CA ASP A 20 60.35 27.40 6.52
C ASP A 20 61.86 27.20 6.72
N ASP A 21 62.54 26.51 5.80
CA ASP A 21 63.99 26.32 5.84
C ASP A 21 64.74 27.58 5.43
N SER A 22 64.32 28.25 4.35
CA SER A 22 64.91 29.51 3.87
C SER A 22 64.79 30.64 4.89
N SER A 23 63.69 30.65 5.66
CA SER A 23 63.44 31.63 6.71
C SER A 23 64.42 31.57 7.88
N ARG A 24 65.13 30.44 8.07
CA ARG A 24 66.10 30.27 9.17
C ARG A 24 67.46 30.93 8.89
N ASP A 25 67.75 31.29 7.64
CA ASP A 25 69.10 31.68 7.20
C ASP A 25 69.35 33.21 7.09
N VAL A 26 68.35 34.06 7.35
CA VAL A 26 68.49 35.53 7.18
C VAL A 26 68.79 36.22 8.52
N GLU A 27 69.99 36.80 8.70
CA GLU A 27 70.48 37.35 9.99
C GLU A 27 70.80 38.87 10.00
N GLU A 28 70.42 39.68 9.01
CA GLU A 28 70.85 41.10 8.95
C GLU A 28 69.73 42.12 8.65
N GLY A 29 69.02 42.59 9.70
CA GLY A 29 68.07 43.71 9.60
C GLY A 29 67.24 44.01 10.86
N ARG A 30 67.79 43.79 12.07
CA ARG A 30 67.14 43.62 13.41
C ARG A 30 65.80 44.30 13.80
N LYS A 31 65.30 45.34 13.14
CA LYS A 31 64.05 46.02 13.52
C LYS A 31 62.95 45.84 12.49
N GLU A 32 63.24 46.15 11.23
CA GLU A 32 62.36 45.82 10.09
C GLU A 32 62.26 44.29 9.94
N GLN A 33 63.35 43.57 10.21
CA GLN A 33 63.37 42.11 10.28
C GLN A 33 62.50 41.53 11.40
N ALA A 34 62.41 42.20 12.56
CA ALA A 34 61.56 41.72 13.65
C ALA A 34 60.07 41.90 13.35
N GLU A 35 59.70 43.02 12.70
CA GLU A 35 58.33 43.26 12.23
C GLU A 35 57.95 42.29 11.08
N LEU A 36 58.87 42.00 10.17
CA LEU A 36 58.67 41.00 9.11
C LEU A 36 58.53 39.58 9.67
N GLU A 37 59.40 39.19 10.61
CA GLU A 37 59.37 37.86 11.24
C GLU A 37 58.07 37.66 12.04
N GLU A 38 57.58 38.71 12.73
CA GLU A 38 56.28 38.71 13.39
C GLU A 38 55.13 38.49 12.39
N LYS A 39 55.15 39.22 11.26
CA LYS A 39 54.12 39.08 10.22
C LYS A 39 54.14 37.72 9.52
N LEU A 40 55.31 37.17 9.23
CA LEU A 40 55.47 35.82 8.69
C LEU A 40 55.01 34.76 9.69
N GLN A 41 55.23 34.98 10.99
CA GLN A 41 54.72 34.09 12.03
C GLN A 41 53.19 34.15 12.12
N GLU A 42 52.59 35.34 12.05
CA GLU A 42 51.13 35.53 11.96
C GLU A 42 50.55 34.82 10.72
N LEU A 43 51.20 34.95 9.55
CA LEU A 43 50.79 34.30 8.30
C LEU A 43 50.80 32.76 8.42
N ARG A 44 51.87 32.19 8.98
CA ARG A 44 51.93 30.73 9.20
C ARG A 44 50.86 30.25 10.19
N SER A 45 50.58 31.05 11.22
CA SER A 45 49.53 30.75 12.18
C SER A 45 48.15 30.72 11.53
N THR A 46 47.81 31.75 10.76
CA THR A 46 46.52 31.86 10.07
C THR A 46 46.33 30.77 9.02
N ARG A 47 47.36 30.44 8.23
CA ARG A 47 47.33 29.29 7.30
C ARG A 47 47.13 27.95 8.01
N SER A 48 47.81 27.74 9.14
CA SER A 48 47.61 26.54 9.97
C SER A 48 46.18 26.43 10.51
N GLU A 49 45.56 27.57 10.87
CA GLU A 49 44.16 27.62 11.30
C GLU A 49 43.20 27.34 10.14
N LEU A 50 43.47 27.87 8.95
CA LEU A 50 42.71 27.64 7.73
C LEU A 50 42.69 26.14 7.39
N GLU A 51 43.84 25.48 7.40
CA GLU A 51 43.95 24.04 7.21
C GLU A 51 43.19 23.24 8.29
N SER A 52 43.21 23.72 9.54
CA SER A 52 42.40 23.13 10.61
C SER A 52 40.89 23.24 10.34
N ILE A 53 40.44 24.36 9.78
CA ILE A 53 39.04 24.58 9.40
C ILE A 53 38.65 23.69 8.21
N ARG A 54 39.49 23.60 7.16
CA ARG A 54 39.26 22.71 6.02
C ARG A 54 39.03 21.26 6.47
N ARG A 55 39.90 20.73 7.34
CA ARG A 55 39.73 19.37 7.93
C ARG A 55 38.51 19.22 8.84
N LYS A 56 37.97 20.31 9.40
CA LYS A 56 36.72 20.27 10.16
C LYS A 56 35.53 20.17 9.22
N ILE A 57 35.54 20.94 8.13
CA ILE A 57 34.48 20.91 7.10
C ILE A 57 34.38 19.51 6.52
N GLU A 58 35.49 18.93 6.05
CA GLU A 58 35.54 17.59 5.46
C GLU A 58 34.92 16.52 6.40
N ARG A 59 35.28 16.55 7.70
CA ARG A 59 34.72 15.63 8.70
C ARG A 59 33.21 15.82 8.92
N GLN A 60 32.71 17.04 8.80
CA GLN A 60 31.27 17.31 8.91
C GLN A 60 30.54 16.77 7.67
N GLU A 61 31.09 16.99 6.48
CA GLU A 61 30.54 16.48 5.21
C GLU A 61 30.49 14.95 5.19
N GLU A 62 31.55 14.27 5.66
CA GLU A 62 31.54 12.81 5.83
C GLU A 62 30.41 12.35 6.76
N SER A 63 30.23 13.05 7.90
CA SER A 63 29.16 12.74 8.85
C SER A 63 27.77 12.95 8.26
N ILE A 64 27.56 14.03 7.50
CA ILE A 64 26.31 14.30 6.78
C ILE A 64 26.05 13.21 5.75
N SER A 65 27.06 12.79 5.00
CA SER A 65 26.91 11.71 4.02
C SER A 65 26.47 10.40 4.68
N SER A 66 26.94 10.11 5.90
CA SER A 66 26.52 8.93 6.66
C SER A 66 25.06 9.04 7.11
N LEU A 67 24.65 10.21 7.61
CA LEU A 67 23.28 10.47 8.06
C LEU A 67 22.29 10.46 6.89
N LYS A 68 22.67 11.00 5.72
CA LYS A 68 21.85 10.94 4.50
C LYS A 68 21.59 9.49 4.05
N ARG A 69 22.59 8.62 4.14
CA ARG A 69 22.42 7.17 3.86
C ARG A 69 21.49 6.50 4.86
N GLU A 70 21.69 6.75 6.16
CA GLU A 70 20.80 6.21 7.20
C GLU A 70 19.35 6.70 7.03
N ARG A 71 19.17 7.96 6.61
CA ARG A 71 17.84 8.52 6.27
C ARG A 71 17.20 7.73 5.14
N SER A 72 17.91 7.54 4.03
CA SER A 72 17.43 6.77 2.87
C SER A 72 17.06 5.33 3.27
N ASP A 73 17.92 4.64 4.03
CA ASP A 73 17.64 3.28 4.50
C ASP A 73 16.36 3.22 5.36
N LEU A 74 16.09 4.26 6.16
CA LEU A 74 14.89 4.36 7.00
C LEU A 74 13.64 4.77 6.21
N GLU A 75 13.78 5.59 5.17
CA GLU A 75 12.72 5.96 4.23
C GLU A 75 12.23 4.71 3.47
N ASP A 76 13.15 3.89 2.95
CA ASP A 76 12.83 2.59 2.33
C ASP A 76 12.07 1.66 3.31
N ASP A 77 12.57 1.57 4.55
CA ASP A 77 11.96 0.78 5.64
C ASP A 77 10.53 1.26 5.99
N LEU A 78 10.23 2.55 5.74
CA LEU A 78 8.93 3.16 5.98
C LEU A 78 7.95 2.87 4.83
N GLU A 79 8.42 2.84 3.59
CA GLU A 79 7.61 2.48 2.41
C GLU A 79 7.12 1.03 2.45
N GLU A 80 7.92 0.11 3.02
CA GLU A 80 7.49 -1.27 3.24
C GLU A 80 6.33 -1.40 4.26
N LEU A 81 6.06 -0.34 5.04
CA LEU A 81 5.04 -0.33 6.09
C LEU A 81 3.75 0.35 5.62
N PRO A 82 2.56 -0.23 5.94
CA PRO A 82 1.28 0.32 5.50
C PRO A 82 1.04 1.76 5.99
N GLU A 83 0.57 2.62 5.09
CA GLU A 83 0.33 4.06 5.31
C GLU A 83 -0.85 4.38 6.22
N ALA A 84 -1.89 3.53 6.24
CA ALA A 84 -3.17 3.83 6.88
C ALA A 84 -3.44 2.95 8.12
N PRO A 85 -2.73 3.18 9.25
CA PRO A 85 -2.83 2.32 10.43
C PRO A 85 -4.16 2.47 11.18
N MET A 86 -4.73 3.68 11.25
CA MET A 86 -5.90 3.94 12.11
C MET A 86 -7.21 3.33 11.57
N GLY A 87 -7.40 3.29 10.25
CA GLY A 87 -8.62 2.77 9.64
C GLY A 87 -8.76 1.26 9.82
N GLU A 88 -7.68 0.53 9.58
CA GLU A 88 -7.65 -0.93 9.75
C GLU A 88 -7.78 -1.33 11.23
N HIS A 89 -7.14 -0.60 12.14
CA HIS A 89 -7.24 -0.86 13.58
C HIS A 89 -8.64 -0.69 14.15
N GLN A 90 -9.34 0.39 13.81
CA GLN A 90 -10.70 0.63 14.28
C GLN A 90 -11.67 -0.43 13.77
N ASN A 91 -11.49 -0.88 12.53
CA ASN A 91 -12.27 -1.96 11.95
C ASN A 91 -12.02 -3.30 12.67
N LEU A 92 -10.75 -3.62 12.97
CA LEU A 92 -10.40 -4.84 13.70
C LEU A 92 -10.94 -4.85 15.13
N GLU A 93 -10.89 -3.73 15.85
CA GLU A 93 -11.43 -3.64 17.21
C GLU A 93 -12.96 -3.81 17.22
N ALA A 94 -13.67 -3.16 16.30
CA ALA A 94 -15.11 -3.31 16.13
C ALA A 94 -15.51 -4.75 15.77
N ASP A 95 -14.77 -5.39 14.85
CA ASP A 95 -14.97 -6.79 14.47
C ASP A 95 -14.78 -7.73 15.67
N ILE A 96 -13.73 -7.53 16.46
CA ILE A 96 -13.44 -8.33 17.65
C ILE A 96 -14.57 -8.20 18.66
N ASP A 97 -15.06 -6.98 18.92
CA ASP A 97 -16.14 -6.76 19.87
C ASP A 97 -17.47 -7.36 19.40
N ARG A 98 -17.78 -7.25 18.10
CA ARG A 98 -18.93 -7.94 17.51
C ARG A 98 -18.84 -9.45 17.68
N LEU A 99 -17.70 -10.06 17.36
CA LEU A 99 -17.48 -11.50 17.54
C LEU A 99 -17.54 -11.92 19.01
N ARG A 100 -17.12 -11.08 19.96
CA ARG A 100 -17.26 -11.35 21.40
C ARG A 100 -18.72 -11.40 21.82
N THR A 101 -19.54 -10.48 21.32
CA THR A 101 -20.99 -10.45 21.58
C THR A 101 -21.67 -11.67 20.97
N GLU A 102 -21.43 -11.97 19.69
CA GLU A 102 -21.98 -13.16 19.02
C GLU A 102 -21.60 -14.45 19.76
N ARG A 103 -20.35 -14.57 20.23
CA ARG A 103 -19.90 -15.69 21.06
C ARG A 103 -20.66 -15.80 22.39
N GLN A 104 -20.95 -14.68 23.04
CA GLN A 104 -21.69 -14.66 24.30
C GLN A 104 -23.16 -15.06 24.09
N ASP A 105 -23.78 -14.59 23.01
CA ASP A 105 -25.15 -14.90 22.64
C ASP A 105 -25.29 -16.40 22.34
N LEU A 106 -24.41 -16.95 21.49
CA LEU A 106 -24.38 -18.40 21.22
C LEU A 106 -24.15 -19.24 22.46
N ASN A 107 -23.27 -18.81 23.37
CA ASN A 107 -23.07 -19.54 24.63
C ASN A 107 -24.33 -19.52 25.50
N THR A 108 -25.12 -18.45 25.45
CA THR A 108 -26.42 -18.37 26.14
C THR A 108 -27.42 -19.31 25.48
N GLU A 109 -27.58 -19.25 24.16
CA GLU A 109 -28.46 -20.14 23.37
C GLU A 109 -28.13 -21.63 23.59
N ILE A 110 -26.84 -22.00 23.59
CA ILE A 110 -26.40 -23.38 23.83
C ILE A 110 -26.77 -23.86 25.24
N ASN A 111 -26.62 -22.99 26.25
CA ASN A 111 -26.98 -23.35 27.63
C ASN A 111 -28.49 -23.49 27.79
N GLU A 112 -29.28 -22.62 27.18
CA GLU A 112 -30.74 -22.73 27.14
C GLU A 112 -31.19 -24.03 26.46
N LEU A 113 -30.63 -24.35 25.29
CA LEU A 113 -30.90 -25.61 24.59
C LEU A 113 -30.50 -26.83 25.43
N ARG A 114 -29.36 -26.77 26.13
CA ARG A 114 -28.94 -27.85 27.05
C ARG A 114 -29.94 -28.04 28.17
N SER A 115 -30.38 -26.96 28.82
CA SER A 115 -31.37 -27.03 29.90
C SER A 115 -32.72 -27.56 29.41
N LEU A 116 -33.16 -27.15 28.20
CA LEU A 116 -34.39 -27.65 27.59
C LEU A 116 -34.31 -29.14 27.22
N ILE A 117 -33.21 -29.57 26.60
CA ILE A 117 -32.99 -30.97 26.26
C ILE A 117 -32.97 -31.82 27.53
N GLN A 118 -32.18 -31.43 28.54
CA GLN A 118 -32.09 -32.15 29.80
C GLN A 118 -33.45 -32.23 30.51
N TYR A 119 -34.21 -31.13 30.57
CA TYR A 119 -35.52 -31.12 31.21
C TYR A 119 -36.51 -32.06 30.49
N ASN A 120 -36.53 -32.06 29.16
CA ASN A 120 -37.44 -32.91 28.39
C ASN A 120 -37.02 -34.40 28.46
N GLU A 121 -35.72 -34.69 28.47
CA GLU A 121 -35.19 -36.05 28.67
C GLU A 121 -35.52 -36.59 30.07
N GLU A 122 -35.25 -35.81 31.12
CA GLU A 122 -35.56 -36.19 32.51
C GLU A 122 -37.06 -36.43 32.71
N ARG A 123 -37.92 -35.68 32.02
CA ARG A 123 -39.39 -35.85 32.10
C ARG A 123 -39.86 -37.12 31.40
N LEU A 124 -39.34 -37.40 30.21
CA LEU A 124 -39.62 -38.64 29.48
C LEU A 124 -39.15 -39.88 30.24
N GLU A 125 -37.98 -39.82 30.88
CA GLU A 125 -37.47 -40.91 31.72
C GLU A 125 -38.27 -41.10 33.01
N ALA A 126 -38.82 -40.02 33.59
CA ALA A 126 -39.65 -40.10 34.79
C ALA A 126 -41.05 -40.69 34.51
N GLU A 127 -41.65 -40.40 33.36
CA GLU A 127 -42.93 -40.97 32.94
C GLU A 127 -42.82 -42.47 32.60
N ASP A 128 -41.64 -42.93 32.15
CA ASP A 128 -41.31 -44.35 31.99
C ASP A 128 -41.43 -45.11 33.33
N TYR A 129 -41.10 -44.45 34.44
CA TYR A 129 -41.18 -45.02 35.79
C TYR A 129 -42.64 -45.12 36.29
N ASP A 130 -43.47 -44.12 36.03
CA ASP A 130 -44.90 -44.11 36.40
C ASP A 130 -45.72 -45.13 35.58
N LEU A 131 -45.40 -45.32 34.29
CA LEU A 131 -46.04 -46.33 33.43
C LEU A 131 -45.64 -47.77 33.82
N LEU A 132 -44.39 -47.98 34.25
CA LEU A 132 -43.92 -49.27 34.79
C LEU A 132 -44.56 -49.61 36.15
N GLU A 133 -44.96 -48.62 36.95
CA GLU A 133 -45.62 -48.81 38.25
C GLU A 133 -47.12 -49.17 38.11
N ASP A 134 -47.83 -48.64 37.10
CA ASP A 134 -49.25 -48.98 36.82
C ASP A 134 -49.41 -50.33 36.10
N GLY A 135 -48.43 -50.74 35.28
CA GLY A 135 -48.41 -52.05 34.60
C GLY A 135 -48.22 -53.27 35.53
N GLY A 136 -47.94 -53.05 36.82
CA GLY A 136 -47.72 -54.10 37.83
C GLY A 136 -48.99 -54.68 38.47
N THR A 137 -50.20 -54.17 38.15
CA THR A 137 -51.45 -54.60 38.81
C THR A 137 -52.59 -54.98 37.88
N ALA A 138 -52.36 -55.92 36.95
CA ALA A 138 -53.47 -56.66 36.34
C ALA A 138 -53.07 -58.08 35.92
N ALA A 139 -53.11 -59.02 36.87
CA ALA A 139 -53.30 -60.42 36.54
C ALA A 139 -54.80 -60.73 36.46
N ASP A 140 -55.22 -61.10 35.25
CA ASP A 140 -56.17 -62.17 34.90
C ASP A 140 -57.51 -61.79 34.25
N SER A 141 -57.82 -62.60 33.21
CA SER A 141 -59.09 -62.82 32.48
C SER A 141 -59.47 -61.92 31.29
N GLY A 142 -59.24 -62.44 30.07
CA GLY A 142 -60.04 -62.11 28.88
C GLY A 142 -59.31 -62.31 27.55
N GLU A 143 -59.78 -63.23 26.71
CA GLU A 143 -59.34 -63.43 25.32
C GLU A 143 -59.44 -62.12 24.51
N GLY A 144 -58.32 -61.41 24.38
CA GLY A 144 -58.09 -60.36 23.39
C GLY A 144 -56.89 -60.77 22.56
N SER A 145 -56.96 -60.60 21.24
CA SER A 145 -55.89 -61.03 20.34
C SER A 145 -54.60 -60.30 20.72
N VAL A 146 -53.51 -61.06 20.89
CA VAL A 146 -52.17 -60.52 21.23
C VAL A 146 -51.71 -59.48 20.19
N THR A 147 -52.28 -59.55 18.99
CA THR A 147 -52.13 -58.58 17.90
C THR A 147 -52.75 -57.21 18.18
N ASP A 148 -53.87 -57.10 18.91
CA ASP A 148 -54.44 -55.78 19.28
C ASP A 148 -53.67 -55.12 20.43
N GLN A 149 -53.05 -55.90 21.31
CA GLN A 149 -52.16 -55.40 22.37
C GLN A 149 -50.80 -54.93 21.83
N LEU A 150 -50.32 -55.52 20.73
CA LEU A 150 -49.13 -55.06 20.01
C LEU A 150 -49.39 -53.75 19.25
N VAL A 151 -50.57 -53.57 18.66
CA VAL A 151 -50.95 -52.31 18.01
C VAL A 151 -51.18 -51.17 19.01
N ALA A 152 -51.66 -51.47 20.23
CA ALA A 152 -51.74 -50.50 21.32
C ALA A 152 -50.37 -50.16 21.95
N SER A 153 -49.33 -50.95 21.69
CA SER A 153 -47.95 -50.69 22.14
C SER A 153 -47.07 -50.04 21.06
N GLU A 154 -47.60 -49.79 19.85
CA GLU A 154 -46.91 -49.03 18.81
C GLU A 154 -47.17 -47.51 18.89
N SER A 155 -48.16 -47.06 19.68
CA SER A 155 -48.45 -45.63 19.87
C SER A 155 -48.56 -45.29 21.36
N GLU A 156 -47.42 -45.28 22.04
CA GLU A 156 -47.32 -44.84 23.44
C GLU A 156 -47.62 -43.34 23.51
N THR A 157 -48.82 -43.00 23.99
CA THR A 157 -49.30 -41.62 24.05
C THR A 157 -49.07 -41.06 25.45
N VAL A 158 -48.39 -39.92 25.51
CA VAL A 158 -48.00 -39.23 26.74
C VAL A 158 -48.82 -37.94 26.85
N VAL A 159 -49.15 -37.53 28.08
CA VAL A 159 -49.78 -36.23 28.34
C VAL A 159 -48.68 -35.18 28.41
N CYS A 160 -48.61 -34.28 27.43
CA CYS A 160 -47.58 -33.25 27.39
C CYS A 160 -47.63 -32.35 28.64
N TRP A 161 -46.54 -32.31 29.41
CA TRP A 161 -46.41 -31.49 30.63
C TRP A 161 -46.50 -29.98 30.39
N THR A 162 -46.31 -29.52 29.15
CA THR A 162 -46.30 -28.08 28.82
C THR A 162 -47.70 -27.57 28.45
N CYS A 163 -48.50 -28.36 27.72
CA CYS A 163 -49.81 -27.92 27.22
C CYS A 163 -50.99 -28.82 27.63
N GLY A 164 -50.73 -29.96 28.26
CA GLY A 164 -51.75 -30.90 28.74
C GLY A 164 -52.43 -31.72 27.64
N SER A 165 -52.00 -31.62 26.37
CA SER A 165 -52.54 -32.44 25.27
C SER A 165 -51.92 -33.83 25.26
N SER A 166 -52.70 -34.82 24.80
CA SER A 166 -52.17 -36.16 24.50
C SER A 166 -51.39 -36.12 23.19
N VAL A 167 -50.13 -36.54 23.23
CA VAL A 167 -49.17 -36.52 22.11
C VAL A 167 -48.46 -37.87 22.08
N GLU A 168 -48.09 -38.35 20.89
CA GLU A 168 -47.29 -39.58 20.76
C GLU A 168 -45.86 -39.35 21.27
N ARG A 169 -45.30 -40.30 22.01
CA ARG A 169 -43.93 -40.26 22.55
C ARG A 169 -42.89 -39.97 21.46
N GLU A 170 -43.03 -40.61 20.30
CA GLU A 170 -42.14 -40.42 19.15
C GLU A 170 -42.07 -38.95 18.68
N GLN A 171 -43.15 -38.18 18.82
CA GLN A 171 -43.17 -36.76 18.45
C GLN A 171 -42.34 -35.91 19.42
N ILE A 172 -42.31 -36.28 20.71
CA ILE A 172 -41.49 -35.62 21.73
C ILE A 172 -40.02 -35.99 21.53
N GLU A 173 -39.71 -37.27 21.30
CA GLU A 173 -38.35 -37.75 20.99
C GLU A 173 -37.80 -37.11 19.72
N SER A 174 -38.61 -37.01 18.66
CA SER A 174 -38.26 -36.29 17.42
C SER A 174 -37.97 -34.80 17.67
N THR A 175 -38.71 -34.18 18.59
CA THR A 175 -38.48 -32.79 19.00
C THR A 175 -37.16 -32.66 19.77
N ILE A 176 -36.84 -33.59 20.67
CA ILE A 176 -35.55 -33.64 21.37
C ILE A 176 -34.40 -33.83 20.37
N ASP A 177 -34.53 -34.73 19.40
CA ASP A 177 -33.51 -34.94 18.37
C ASP A 177 -33.33 -33.71 17.49
N ARG A 178 -34.40 -32.95 17.23
CA ARG A 178 -34.30 -31.65 16.56
C ARG A 178 -33.54 -30.62 17.41
N LEU A 179 -33.82 -30.55 18.72
CA LEU A 179 -33.10 -29.66 19.64
C LEU A 179 -31.62 -30.07 19.78
N LYS A 180 -31.32 -31.37 19.82
CA LYS A 180 -29.93 -31.89 19.83
C LYS A 180 -29.17 -31.49 18.58
N ARG A 181 -29.79 -31.61 17.40
CA ARG A 181 -29.20 -31.15 16.12
C ARG A 181 -28.93 -29.66 16.12
N LEU A 182 -29.92 -28.84 16.51
CA LEU A 182 -29.75 -27.39 16.61
C LEU A 182 -28.64 -27.01 17.60
N ARG A 183 -28.54 -27.69 18.74
CA ARG A 183 -27.44 -27.49 19.69
C ARG A 183 -26.08 -27.80 19.05
N THR A 184 -25.96 -28.89 18.28
CA THR A 184 -24.71 -29.22 17.59
C THR A 184 -24.33 -28.14 16.58
N GLU A 185 -25.27 -27.69 15.76
CA GLU A 185 -25.08 -26.58 14.81
C GLU A 185 -24.59 -25.31 15.52
N LYS A 186 -25.22 -24.95 16.66
CA LYS A 186 -24.81 -23.79 17.47
C LYS A 186 -23.41 -23.94 18.08
N VAL A 187 -23.02 -25.16 18.46
CA VAL A 187 -21.66 -25.45 18.94
C VAL A 187 -20.64 -25.29 17.82
N ASP A 188 -20.98 -25.69 16.60
CA ASP A 188 -20.12 -25.52 15.43
C ASP A 188 -19.97 -24.03 15.09
N GLU A 189 -21.07 -23.27 15.04
CA GLU A 189 -21.06 -21.80 14.88
C GLU A 189 -20.17 -21.12 15.94
N LEU A 190 -20.25 -21.58 17.20
CA LEU A 190 -19.42 -21.05 18.30
C LEU A 190 -17.92 -21.32 18.07
N ASN A 191 -17.58 -22.49 17.53
CA ASN A 191 -16.19 -22.83 17.24
C ASN A 191 -15.64 -21.99 16.06
N ASP A 192 -16.46 -21.75 15.04
CA ASP A 192 -16.10 -20.87 13.93
C ASP A 192 -15.86 -19.43 14.39
N ILE A 193 -16.74 -18.90 15.25
CA ILE A 193 -16.55 -17.57 15.86
C ILE A 193 -15.29 -17.51 16.70
N LYS A 194 -14.95 -18.56 17.48
CA LYS A 194 -13.69 -18.59 18.24
C LYS A 194 -12.48 -18.53 17.32
N THR A 195 -12.47 -19.28 16.22
CA THR A 195 -11.38 -19.28 15.24
C THR A 195 -11.21 -17.89 14.63
N ARG A 196 -12.30 -17.29 14.11
CA ARG A 196 -12.30 -15.94 13.54
C ARG A 196 -11.84 -14.88 14.55
N LEU A 197 -12.21 -15.03 15.82
CA LEU A 197 -11.80 -14.12 16.88
C LEU A 197 -10.31 -14.21 17.20
N GLU A 198 -9.70 -15.40 17.17
CA GLU A 198 -8.25 -15.54 17.32
C GLU A 198 -7.50 -14.99 16.10
N GLU A 199 -7.98 -15.23 14.87
CA GLU A 199 -7.41 -14.64 13.65
C GLU A 199 -7.42 -13.10 13.69
N LYS A 200 -8.56 -12.51 14.06
CA LYS A 200 -8.72 -11.05 14.15
C LYS A 200 -7.84 -10.44 15.24
N LYS A 201 -7.69 -11.11 16.39
CA LYS A 201 -6.75 -10.67 17.44
C LYS A 201 -5.30 -10.73 16.97
N GLU A 202 -4.92 -11.76 16.23
CA GLU A 202 -3.55 -11.87 15.71
C GLU A 202 -3.27 -10.79 14.67
N ALA A 203 -4.21 -10.55 13.75
CA ALA A 203 -4.16 -9.43 12.82
C ALA A 203 -4.03 -8.08 13.56
N GLN A 204 -4.79 -7.86 14.64
CA GLN A 204 -4.70 -6.65 15.45
C GLN A 204 -3.30 -6.48 16.09
N ARG A 205 -2.70 -7.56 16.59
CA ARG A 205 -1.35 -7.52 17.19
C ARG A 205 -0.29 -7.17 16.14
N GLU A 206 -0.34 -7.81 14.99
CA GLU A 206 0.60 -7.54 13.90
C GLU A 206 0.45 -6.12 13.36
N ALA A 207 -0.78 -5.65 13.15
CA ALA A 207 -1.05 -4.27 12.77
C ALA A 207 -0.51 -3.28 13.84
N THR A 208 -0.63 -3.59 15.12
CA THR A 208 -0.14 -2.73 16.22
C THR A 208 1.39 -2.68 16.21
N LYS A 209 2.03 -3.83 15.95
CA LYS A 209 3.49 -3.94 15.88
C LYS A 209 4.04 -3.15 14.68
N LYS A 210 3.41 -3.27 13.51
CA LYS A 210 3.76 -2.50 12.31
C LYS A 210 3.62 -1.00 12.57
N GLN A 211 2.52 -0.57 13.19
CA GLN A 211 2.31 0.83 13.56
C GLN A 211 3.42 1.35 14.48
N ARG A 212 3.75 0.61 15.56
CA ARG A 212 4.83 1.02 16.48
C ARG A 212 6.18 1.12 15.79
N ARG A 213 6.46 0.21 14.84
CA ARG A 213 7.70 0.27 14.03
C ARG A 213 7.71 1.53 13.17
N ARG A 214 6.59 1.84 12.49
CA ARG A 214 6.44 3.06 11.70
C ARG A 214 6.66 4.32 12.55
N GLU A 215 5.97 4.43 13.68
CA GLU A 215 6.13 5.57 14.61
C GLU A 215 7.56 5.68 15.18
N GLU A 216 8.31 4.58 15.28
CA GLU A 216 9.72 4.60 15.68
C GLU A 216 10.63 5.09 14.56
N ILE A 217 10.39 4.64 13.32
CA ILE A 217 11.13 5.09 12.13
C ILE A 217 10.87 6.57 11.88
N GLU A 218 9.61 7.02 11.87
CA GLU A 218 9.25 8.44 11.70
C GLU A 218 9.96 9.34 12.71
N ARG A 219 10.00 8.94 13.99
CA ARG A 219 10.73 9.69 15.02
C ARG A 219 12.25 9.72 14.78
N LYS A 220 12.83 8.64 14.27
CA LYS A 220 14.26 8.62 13.93
C LYS A 220 14.57 9.50 12.73
N LEU A 221 13.69 9.51 11.72
CA LEU A 221 13.80 10.41 10.57
C LEU A 221 13.77 11.87 11.02
N ASP A 222 12.81 12.26 11.88
CA ASP A 222 12.73 13.60 12.45
C ASP A 222 14.02 14.00 13.22
N ASP A 223 14.57 13.06 14.00
CA ASP A 223 15.82 13.27 14.75
C ASP A 223 17.02 13.44 13.81
N ILE A 224 17.12 12.61 12.76
CA ILE A 224 18.18 12.68 11.75
C ILE A 224 18.08 13.99 10.95
N GLU A 225 16.88 14.39 10.53
CA GLU A 225 16.67 15.65 9.80
C GLU A 225 17.09 16.85 10.66
N SER A 226 16.72 16.85 11.94
CA SER A 226 17.15 17.86 12.90
C SER A 226 18.68 17.87 13.11
N GLU A 227 19.34 16.71 13.07
CA GLU A 227 20.80 16.61 13.17
C GLU A 227 21.49 17.10 11.90
N LEU A 228 20.98 16.74 10.72
CA LEU A 228 21.45 17.22 9.43
C LEU A 228 21.41 18.75 9.37
N GLN A 229 20.26 19.37 9.70
CA GLN A 229 20.13 20.82 9.74
C GLN A 229 21.20 21.48 10.62
N ARG A 230 21.43 20.94 11.84
CA ARG A 230 22.44 21.48 12.76
C ARG A 230 23.86 21.37 12.21
N ARG A 231 24.15 20.31 11.44
CA ARG A 231 25.48 20.10 10.84
C ARG A 231 25.67 21.00 9.62
N ASP A 232 24.64 21.19 8.81
CA ASP A 232 24.67 22.13 7.69
C ASP A 232 24.92 23.56 8.21
N GLU A 233 24.19 23.99 9.25
CA GLU A 233 24.44 25.29 9.92
C GLU A 233 25.88 25.42 10.47
N GLN A 234 26.47 24.31 10.95
CA GLN A 234 27.87 24.29 11.39
C GLN A 234 28.84 24.39 10.22
N ILE A 235 28.57 23.75 9.09
CA ILE A 235 29.37 23.87 7.87
C ILE A 235 29.33 25.30 7.39
N ASP A 236 28.17 25.93 7.32
CA ASP A 236 28.04 27.33 6.89
C ASP A 236 28.88 28.27 7.77
N ALA A 237 28.83 28.08 9.08
CA ALA A 237 29.66 28.84 10.01
C ALA A 237 31.17 28.57 9.81
N LEU A 238 31.57 27.33 9.52
CA LEU A 238 32.96 27.00 9.21
C LEU A 238 33.41 27.59 7.86
N LYS A 239 32.55 27.59 6.84
CA LYS A 239 32.80 28.20 5.53
C LYS A 239 32.99 29.71 5.66
N GLN A 240 32.14 30.40 6.44
CA GLN A 240 32.31 31.83 6.74
C GLN A 240 33.62 32.11 7.49
N ASN A 241 33.99 31.27 8.46
CA ASN A 241 35.28 31.42 9.15
C ASN A 241 36.47 31.18 8.20
N ARG A 242 36.35 30.22 7.26
CA ARG A 242 37.36 29.99 6.22
C ARG A 242 37.54 31.26 5.39
N GLU A 243 36.46 31.83 4.87
CA GLU A 243 36.49 33.07 4.08
C GLU A 243 37.16 34.22 4.85
N SER A 244 36.79 34.43 6.12
CA SER A 244 37.42 35.46 6.96
C SER A 244 38.92 35.23 7.20
N LEU A 245 39.36 33.98 7.37
CA LEU A 245 40.78 33.67 7.51
C LEU A 245 41.53 33.84 6.19
N THR A 246 40.92 33.51 5.05
CA THR A 246 41.51 33.77 3.73
C THR A 246 41.72 35.28 3.52
N GLU A 247 40.73 36.12 3.85
CA GLU A 247 40.90 37.58 3.80
C GLU A 247 42.02 38.09 4.74
N GLU A 248 42.17 37.48 5.91
CA GLU A 248 43.25 37.81 6.85
C GLU A 248 44.63 37.42 6.31
N VAL A 249 44.74 36.26 5.65
CA VAL A 249 45.94 35.80 4.95
C VAL A 249 46.35 36.79 3.86
N GLU A 250 45.41 37.19 2.99
CA GLU A 250 45.67 38.18 1.94
C GLU A 250 46.15 39.53 2.51
N ALA A 251 45.56 39.97 3.63
CA ALA A 251 45.97 41.21 4.29
C ALA A 251 47.38 41.12 4.88
N LEU A 252 47.71 40.02 5.57
CA LEU A 252 49.04 39.77 6.12
C LEU A 252 50.11 39.68 5.05
N GLU A 253 49.79 39.10 3.89
CA GLU A 253 50.70 39.05 2.75
C GLU A 253 50.96 40.42 2.16
N SER A 254 49.93 41.26 2.04
CA SER A 254 50.12 42.65 1.62
C SER A 254 50.99 43.43 2.62
N ASP A 255 50.81 43.20 3.93
CA ASP A 255 51.69 43.78 4.96
C ASP A 255 53.15 43.32 4.78
N VAL A 256 53.36 42.03 4.50
CA VAL A 256 54.68 41.44 4.23
C VAL A 256 55.33 42.03 2.98
N GLU A 257 54.58 42.17 1.87
CA GLU A 257 55.07 42.81 0.64
C GLU A 257 55.48 44.28 0.88
N ASN A 258 54.72 45.03 1.69
CA ASN A 258 55.02 46.43 1.99
C ASN A 258 56.30 46.63 2.82
N LEU A 259 56.77 45.60 3.51
CA LEU A 259 58.01 45.61 4.32
C LEU A 259 59.28 45.27 3.50
N GLU A 260 59.17 45.25 2.16
CA GLU A 260 60.23 44.92 1.20
C GLU A 260 61.59 45.60 1.50
N SER A 261 62.61 44.77 1.74
CA SER A 261 64.02 45.12 1.62
C SER A 261 64.71 44.15 0.66
N ALA A 262 65.70 44.62 -0.10
CA ALA A 262 66.33 43.90 -1.22
C ALA A 262 67.02 42.56 -0.87
N ASP A 263 67.08 42.20 0.41
CA ASP A 263 67.72 40.99 0.91
C ASP A 263 66.75 39.77 0.99
N PHE A 264 65.44 39.95 0.72
CA PHE A 264 64.41 38.91 0.86
C PHE A 264 63.79 38.40 -0.46
N GLU A 265 64.39 38.71 -1.61
CA GLU A 265 63.82 38.44 -2.95
C GLU A 265 63.57 36.93 -3.23
N GLU A 266 64.39 36.04 -2.66
CA GLU A 266 64.26 34.58 -2.83
C GLU A 266 63.10 34.00 -1.99
N ILE A 267 62.98 34.39 -0.72
CA ILE A 267 61.87 33.98 0.17
C ILE A 267 60.52 34.48 -0.38
N LEU A 268 60.49 35.71 -0.89
CA LEU A 268 59.29 36.29 -1.50
C LEU A 268 58.88 35.56 -2.79
N SER A 269 59.86 35.07 -3.57
CA SER A 269 59.55 34.27 -4.76
C SER A 269 58.85 32.95 -4.41
N LEU A 270 59.29 32.29 -3.34
CA LEU A 270 58.65 31.06 -2.83
C LEU A 270 57.26 31.35 -2.26
N HIS A 271 57.08 32.44 -1.51
CA HIS A 271 55.75 32.85 -1.03
C HIS A 271 54.77 33.15 -2.17
N LYS A 272 55.24 33.77 -3.25
CA LYS A 272 54.42 34.06 -4.41
C LYS A 272 53.97 32.79 -5.15
N GLU A 273 54.86 31.82 -5.25
CA GLU A 273 54.55 30.52 -5.85
C GLU A 273 53.57 29.72 -4.96
N ALA A 274 53.68 29.84 -3.63
CA ALA A 274 52.74 29.25 -2.67
C ALA A 274 51.34 29.84 -2.83
N ASN A 275 51.23 31.16 -2.95
CA ASN A 275 49.94 31.83 -3.19
C ASN A 275 49.30 31.42 -4.50
N GLN A 276 50.12 31.23 -5.52
CA GLN A 276 49.61 30.83 -6.82
C GLN A 276 49.03 29.41 -6.75
N LEU A 277 49.65 28.52 -5.97
CA LEU A 277 49.11 27.19 -5.68
C LEU A 277 47.86 27.24 -4.80
N GLU A 278 47.81 28.09 -3.77
CA GLU A 278 46.61 28.28 -2.94
C GLU A 278 45.41 28.78 -3.75
N PHE A 279 45.61 29.77 -4.62
CA PHE A 279 44.55 30.27 -5.50
C PHE A 279 44.07 29.20 -6.49
N GLU A 280 45.01 28.41 -7.04
CA GLU A 280 44.67 27.26 -7.89
C GLU A 280 43.86 26.20 -7.13
N ILE A 281 44.20 25.92 -5.87
CA ILE A 281 43.46 25.01 -5.00
C ILE A 281 42.05 25.54 -4.75
N ASP A 282 41.91 26.80 -4.31
CA ASP A 282 40.60 27.40 -4.01
C ASP A 282 39.70 27.49 -5.25
N SER A 283 40.28 27.79 -6.42
CA SER A 283 39.55 27.74 -7.70
C SER A 283 39.09 26.33 -8.02
N LEU A 284 39.95 25.32 -7.86
CA LEU A 284 39.59 23.92 -8.11
C LEU A 284 38.57 23.38 -7.09
N GLU A 285 38.62 23.84 -5.83
CA GLU A 285 37.65 23.54 -4.78
C GLU A 285 36.28 24.14 -5.13
N SER A 286 36.25 25.39 -5.60
CA SER A 286 35.02 26.05 -6.06
C SER A 286 34.44 25.34 -7.28
N ASP A 287 35.28 24.99 -8.26
CA ASP A 287 34.86 24.20 -9.44
C ASP A 287 34.32 22.82 -9.01
N LEU A 288 34.89 22.20 -7.97
CA LEU A 288 34.42 20.91 -7.45
C LEU A 288 33.05 21.04 -6.79
N GLU A 289 32.82 22.11 -6.03
CA GLU A 289 31.54 22.43 -5.41
C GLU A 289 30.47 22.65 -6.47
N GLU A 290 30.72 23.49 -7.48
CA GLU A 290 29.79 23.73 -8.60
C GLU A 290 29.41 22.44 -9.34
N VAL A 291 30.39 21.60 -9.68
CA VAL A 291 30.14 20.32 -10.36
C VAL A 291 29.38 19.34 -9.45
N THR A 292 29.62 19.37 -8.14
CA THR A 292 28.93 18.50 -7.18
C THR A 292 27.46 18.90 -7.04
N GLU A 293 27.17 20.20 -6.95
CA GLU A 293 25.80 20.73 -6.97
C GLU A 293 25.08 20.40 -8.30
N GLU A 294 25.78 20.50 -9.43
CA GLU A 294 25.23 20.10 -10.73
C GLU A 294 24.88 18.61 -10.76
N ILE A 295 25.73 17.73 -10.21
CA ILE A 295 25.45 16.30 -10.11
C ILE A 295 24.21 16.04 -9.25
N GLU A 296 24.11 16.65 -8.06
CA GLU A 296 22.94 16.47 -7.18
C GLU A 296 21.64 16.92 -7.87
N SER A 297 21.67 18.03 -8.62
CA SER A 297 20.52 18.47 -9.43
C SER A 297 20.13 17.47 -10.51
N ILE A 298 21.11 16.88 -11.21
CA ILE A 298 20.86 15.90 -12.27
C ILE A 298 20.31 14.60 -11.67
N GLU A 299 20.83 14.15 -10.53
CA GLU A 299 20.35 12.95 -9.85
C GLU A 299 18.89 13.09 -9.42
N ALA A 300 18.50 14.24 -8.86
CA ALA A 300 17.10 14.54 -8.54
C ALA A 300 16.18 14.55 -9.78
N ASP A 301 16.67 15.06 -10.91
CA ASP A 301 15.93 15.02 -12.18
C ASP A 301 15.75 13.59 -12.72
N VAL A 302 16.72 12.71 -12.49
CA VAL A 302 16.66 11.28 -12.89
C VAL A 302 15.63 10.54 -12.05
N GLU A 303 15.65 10.71 -10.73
CA GLU A 303 14.69 10.09 -9.80
C GLU A 303 13.25 10.48 -10.15
N ARG A 304 13.01 11.78 -10.35
CA ARG A 304 11.71 12.30 -10.83
C ARG A 304 11.28 11.69 -12.16
N ALA A 305 12.22 11.41 -13.05
CA ALA A 305 11.91 10.79 -14.34
C ALA A 305 11.51 9.31 -14.20
N ASP A 306 12.03 8.60 -13.18
CA ASP A 306 11.66 7.22 -12.90
C ASP A 306 10.27 7.13 -12.26
N GLU A 307 9.94 8.00 -11.29
CA GLU A 307 8.59 8.13 -10.73
C GLU A 307 7.54 8.33 -11.84
N LEU A 308 7.80 9.26 -12.77
CA LEU A 308 6.90 9.54 -13.91
C LEU A 308 6.77 8.35 -14.87
N ARG A 309 7.78 7.47 -14.96
CA ARG A 309 7.69 6.25 -15.78
C ARG A 309 6.81 5.20 -15.12
N GLU A 310 6.88 5.08 -13.80
CA GLU A 310 6.03 4.19 -13.01
C GLU A 310 4.57 4.64 -13.08
N GLU A 311 4.28 5.92 -12.83
CA GLU A 311 2.93 6.50 -12.99
C GLU A 311 2.37 6.24 -14.40
N ARG A 312 3.21 6.38 -15.44
CA ARG A 312 2.77 6.07 -16.81
C ARG A 312 2.45 4.59 -16.99
N SER A 313 3.20 3.68 -16.36
CA SER A 313 2.97 2.24 -16.45
C SER A 313 1.63 1.87 -15.80
N GLU A 314 1.38 2.39 -14.60
CA GLU A 314 0.13 2.20 -13.87
C GLU A 314 -1.08 2.70 -14.67
N LEU A 315 -0.99 3.92 -15.21
CA LEU A 315 -2.06 4.49 -16.03
C LEU A 315 -2.33 3.67 -17.31
N VAL A 316 -1.30 3.06 -17.89
CA VAL A 316 -1.46 2.19 -19.07
C VAL A 316 -2.12 0.86 -18.69
N GLU A 317 -1.78 0.29 -17.53
CA GLU A 317 -2.46 -0.89 -16.99
C GLU A 317 -3.92 -0.59 -16.69
N GLU A 318 -4.22 0.51 -15.99
CA GLU A 318 -5.58 0.94 -15.70
C GLU A 318 -6.39 1.17 -17.00
N LEU A 319 -5.80 1.81 -18.01
CA LEU A 319 -6.44 1.99 -19.31
C LEU A 319 -6.76 0.65 -19.97
N THR A 320 -5.88 -0.35 -19.82
CA THR A 320 -6.08 -1.69 -20.40
C THR A 320 -7.19 -2.44 -19.67
N ASP A 321 -7.24 -2.35 -18.36
CA ASP A 321 -8.30 -2.94 -17.54
C ASP A 321 -9.66 -2.30 -17.83
N GLN A 322 -9.71 -0.97 -17.90
CA GLN A 322 -10.93 -0.25 -18.26
C GLN A 322 -11.42 -0.62 -19.66
N ARG A 323 -10.52 -0.79 -20.64
CA ARG A 323 -10.88 -1.25 -21.99
C ARG A 323 -11.41 -2.68 -21.98
N THR A 324 -10.74 -3.59 -21.27
CA THR A 324 -11.19 -4.99 -21.14
C THR A 324 -12.57 -5.05 -20.48
N LYS A 325 -12.81 -4.21 -19.47
CA LYS A 325 -14.11 -4.09 -18.82
C LYS A 325 -15.18 -3.57 -19.78
N ILE A 326 -14.87 -2.56 -20.59
CA ILE A 326 -15.79 -2.08 -21.64
C ILE A 326 -16.09 -3.20 -22.62
N ASP A 327 -15.08 -3.93 -23.11
CA ASP A 327 -15.26 -5.05 -24.04
C ASP A 327 -16.16 -6.13 -23.45
N GLN A 328 -16.00 -6.46 -22.16
CA GLN A 328 -16.83 -7.43 -21.47
C GLN A 328 -18.27 -6.94 -21.34
N ILE A 329 -18.48 -5.71 -20.87
CA ILE A 329 -19.82 -5.11 -20.73
C ILE A 329 -20.52 -5.04 -22.10
N GLU A 330 -19.80 -4.63 -23.15
CA GLU A 330 -20.35 -4.58 -24.51
C GLU A 330 -20.73 -5.97 -25.03
N ALA A 331 -19.92 -6.99 -24.77
CA ALA A 331 -20.23 -8.37 -25.18
C ALA A 331 -21.46 -8.93 -24.44
N GLU A 332 -21.52 -8.76 -23.11
CA GLU A 332 -22.65 -9.18 -22.28
C GLU A 332 -23.94 -8.46 -22.71
N ALA A 333 -23.85 -7.15 -22.99
CA ALA A 333 -24.99 -6.36 -23.46
C ALA A 333 -25.50 -6.84 -24.83
N VAL A 334 -24.61 -7.19 -25.78
CA VAL A 334 -25.02 -7.72 -27.09
C VAL A 334 -25.66 -9.10 -26.97
N GLU A 335 -25.11 -9.99 -26.13
CA GLU A 335 -25.67 -11.33 -25.89
C GLU A 335 -27.07 -11.22 -25.28
N SER A 336 -27.19 -10.49 -24.16
CA SER A 336 -28.48 -10.25 -23.50
C SER A 336 -29.50 -9.58 -24.43
N PHE A 337 -29.06 -8.59 -25.21
CA PHE A 337 -29.92 -7.94 -26.21
C PHE A 337 -30.47 -8.96 -27.23
N ASN A 338 -29.60 -9.80 -27.79
CA ASN A 338 -29.99 -10.78 -28.79
C ASN A 338 -30.91 -11.88 -28.24
N GLU A 339 -30.67 -12.36 -27.02
CA GLU A 339 -31.55 -13.32 -26.34
C GLU A 339 -32.95 -12.74 -26.08
N HIS A 340 -33.02 -11.48 -25.64
CA HIS A 340 -34.29 -10.80 -25.42
C HIS A 340 -35.04 -10.52 -26.73
N MET A 341 -34.33 -10.13 -27.79
CA MET A 341 -34.90 -9.96 -29.12
C MET A 341 -35.55 -11.26 -29.63
N GLU A 342 -34.85 -12.39 -29.49
CA GLU A 342 -35.37 -13.71 -29.87
C GLU A 342 -36.62 -14.07 -29.06
N SER A 343 -36.55 -13.92 -27.74
CA SER A 343 -37.66 -14.23 -26.83
C SER A 343 -38.93 -13.40 -27.13
N ILE A 344 -38.77 -12.10 -27.43
CA ILE A 344 -39.90 -11.21 -27.75
C ILE A 344 -40.45 -11.53 -29.15
N LEU A 345 -39.60 -11.81 -30.13
CA LEU A 345 -40.03 -12.20 -31.48
C LEU A 345 -40.85 -13.51 -31.45
N GLU A 346 -40.41 -14.50 -30.68
CA GLU A 346 -41.14 -15.75 -30.48
C GLU A 346 -42.51 -15.51 -29.83
N LEU A 347 -42.57 -14.65 -28.81
CA LEU A 347 -43.81 -14.34 -28.10
C LEU A 347 -44.83 -13.57 -28.96
N LEU A 348 -44.35 -12.69 -29.83
CA LEU A 348 -45.20 -11.95 -30.76
C LEU A 348 -45.62 -12.80 -31.98
N GLY A 349 -44.91 -13.90 -32.27
CA GLY A 349 -45.31 -14.91 -33.26
C GLY A 349 -45.42 -14.36 -34.69
N TYR A 350 -44.53 -13.45 -35.07
CA TYR A 350 -44.61 -12.76 -36.37
C TYR A 350 -43.96 -13.61 -37.48
N GLU A 351 -44.77 -14.15 -38.40
CA GLU A 351 -44.32 -15.17 -39.37
C GLU A 351 -43.36 -14.66 -40.46
N ASN A 352 -43.26 -13.34 -40.67
CA ASN A 352 -42.50 -12.75 -41.77
C ASN A 352 -41.04 -12.42 -41.41
N ILE A 353 -40.70 -12.35 -40.12
CA ILE A 353 -39.36 -12.04 -39.63
C ILE A 353 -38.88 -13.28 -38.89
N GLU A 354 -37.80 -13.88 -39.38
CA GLU A 354 -37.25 -15.11 -38.84
C GLU A 354 -36.30 -14.81 -37.68
N ARG A 355 -35.49 -13.75 -37.80
CA ARG A 355 -34.50 -13.41 -36.79
C ARG A 355 -34.05 -11.95 -36.88
N ILE A 356 -33.75 -11.34 -35.73
CA ILE A 356 -33.07 -10.05 -35.65
C ILE A 356 -31.93 -10.18 -34.63
N TRP A 357 -30.74 -9.69 -34.97
CA TRP A 357 -29.62 -9.61 -34.03
C TRP A 357 -28.76 -8.37 -34.30
N ILE A 358 -28.01 -7.96 -33.29
CA ILE A 358 -26.96 -6.96 -33.40
C ILE A 358 -25.60 -7.66 -33.41
N GLU A 359 -24.72 -7.21 -34.30
CA GLU A 359 -23.32 -7.60 -34.35
C GLU A 359 -22.43 -6.41 -33.99
N ARG A 360 -21.38 -6.70 -33.23
CA ARG A 360 -20.31 -5.74 -32.89
C ARG A 360 -19.27 -5.76 -34.01
N ILE A 361 -18.96 -4.59 -34.57
CA ILE A 361 -17.91 -4.44 -35.59
C ILE A 361 -16.79 -3.58 -35.03
N GLU A 362 -15.61 -4.18 -34.94
CA GLU A 362 -14.38 -3.48 -34.61
C GLU A 362 -13.83 -2.76 -35.85
N ASN A 363 -13.50 -1.47 -35.71
CA ASN A 363 -12.91 -0.70 -36.79
C ASN A 363 -11.42 -0.45 -36.49
N PRO A 364 -10.49 -1.28 -37.02
CA PRO A 364 -9.08 -1.28 -36.59
C PRO A 364 -8.27 -0.05 -37.05
N SER A 365 -8.89 0.91 -37.75
CA SER A 365 -8.20 2.08 -38.34
C SER A 365 -8.56 3.43 -37.67
N GLY A 366 -9.45 3.45 -36.66
CA GLY A 366 -9.80 4.66 -35.92
C GLY A 366 -8.92 4.83 -34.67
N SER A 367 -8.31 6.00 -34.50
CA SER A 367 -7.41 6.33 -33.37
C SER A 367 -8.06 6.21 -31.99
N ASP A 368 -9.39 6.08 -31.91
CA ASP A 368 -10.17 6.08 -30.67
C ASP A 368 -10.84 4.74 -30.35
N GLY A 369 -10.57 3.66 -31.09
CA GLY A 369 -11.12 2.32 -30.78
C GLY A 369 -12.66 2.27 -30.69
N GLN A 370 -13.35 3.17 -31.40
CA GLN A 370 -14.81 3.28 -31.31
C GLN A 370 -15.48 2.01 -31.86
N THR A 371 -16.14 1.26 -30.97
CA THR A 371 -17.02 0.16 -31.31
C THR A 371 -18.24 0.68 -32.10
N ARG A 372 -18.62 -0.01 -33.19
CA ARG A 372 -19.88 0.24 -33.89
C ARG A 372 -20.75 -1.02 -33.88
N PHE A 373 -22.04 -0.83 -33.70
CA PHE A 373 -23.04 -1.89 -33.75
C PHE A 373 -23.80 -1.87 -35.08
N GLU A 374 -23.96 -3.02 -35.72
CA GLU A 374 -24.76 -3.21 -36.93
C GLU A 374 -25.95 -4.14 -36.64
N LEU A 375 -27.13 -3.80 -37.16
CA LEU A 375 -28.36 -4.56 -36.95
C LEU A 375 -28.65 -5.40 -38.20
N HIS A 376 -28.85 -6.70 -38.00
CA HIS A 376 -29.14 -7.66 -39.06
C HIS A 376 -30.56 -8.20 -38.90
N ILE A 377 -31.29 -8.33 -40.01
CA ILE A 377 -32.69 -8.76 -40.04
C ILE A 377 -32.84 -9.84 -41.12
N VAL A 378 -33.29 -11.03 -40.73
CA VAL A 378 -33.52 -12.15 -41.65
C VAL A 378 -35.01 -12.41 -41.80
N ARG A 379 -35.44 -12.54 -43.06
CA ARG A 379 -36.84 -12.71 -43.45
C ARG A 379 -37.02 -14.00 -44.24
N THR A 380 -38.14 -14.67 -44.02
CA THR A 380 -38.51 -15.88 -44.76
C THR A 380 -39.51 -15.53 -45.86
N THR A 381 -39.27 -16.00 -47.08
CA THR A 381 -40.24 -15.89 -48.18
C THR A 381 -41.32 -16.97 -48.09
N GLU A 382 -42.47 -16.79 -48.76
CA GLU A 382 -43.57 -17.78 -48.83
C GLU A 382 -43.12 -19.18 -49.33
N ASN A 383 -41.95 -19.29 -49.97
CA ASN A 383 -41.35 -20.54 -50.42
C ASN A 383 -40.34 -21.15 -49.43
N GLY A 384 -40.22 -20.60 -48.21
CA GLY A 384 -39.34 -21.10 -47.14
C GLY A 384 -37.86 -20.77 -47.31
N ALA A 385 -37.50 -19.83 -48.19
CA ALA A 385 -36.11 -19.37 -48.33
C ALA A 385 -35.87 -18.12 -47.47
N ALA A 386 -34.87 -18.18 -46.60
CA ALA A 386 -34.42 -17.09 -45.73
C ALA A 386 -33.40 -16.19 -46.46
N TYR A 387 -33.55 -14.87 -46.34
CA TYR A 387 -32.56 -13.88 -46.82
C TYR A 387 -32.41 -12.71 -45.83
N GLU A 388 -31.24 -12.11 -45.82
CA GLU A 388 -30.89 -10.96 -44.98
C GLU A 388 -31.32 -9.64 -45.65
N ASP A 389 -31.90 -8.73 -44.88
CA ASP A 389 -32.42 -7.45 -45.36
C ASP A 389 -32.14 -6.32 -44.35
N THR A 390 -32.20 -5.06 -44.81
CA THR A 390 -31.92 -3.88 -43.97
C THR A 390 -33.20 -3.13 -43.62
N ILE A 391 -33.16 -2.31 -42.55
CA ILE A 391 -34.32 -1.56 -42.05
C ILE A 391 -34.98 -0.68 -43.13
N GLU A 392 -34.20 -0.20 -44.09
CA GLU A 392 -34.67 0.68 -45.17
C GLU A 392 -35.63 -0.02 -46.14
N HIS A 393 -35.55 -1.35 -46.26
CA HIS A 393 -36.37 -2.15 -47.18
C HIS A 393 -37.56 -2.85 -46.50
N LEU A 394 -37.72 -2.67 -45.19
CA LEU A 394 -38.85 -3.19 -44.43
C LEU A 394 -40.15 -2.42 -44.71
N SER A 395 -41.28 -3.11 -44.67
CA SER A 395 -42.60 -2.47 -44.72
C SER A 395 -42.85 -1.59 -43.48
N GLU A 396 -43.77 -0.63 -43.57
CA GLU A 396 -44.09 0.31 -42.46
C GLU A 396 -44.47 -0.45 -41.17
N SER A 397 -45.28 -1.50 -41.30
CA SER A 397 -45.64 -2.39 -40.19
C SER A 397 -44.47 -3.19 -39.61
N GLU A 398 -43.53 -3.64 -40.45
CA GLU A 398 -42.34 -4.38 -39.98
C GLU A 398 -41.36 -3.45 -39.27
N ARG A 399 -41.18 -2.22 -39.77
CA ARG A 399 -40.33 -1.21 -39.13
C ARG A 399 -40.84 -0.80 -37.75
N GLU A 400 -42.15 -0.64 -37.60
CA GLU A 400 -42.78 -0.34 -36.31
C GLU A 400 -42.58 -1.50 -35.32
N VAL A 401 -42.76 -2.75 -35.76
CA VAL A 401 -42.56 -3.94 -34.92
C VAL A 401 -41.09 -4.10 -34.54
N THR A 402 -40.16 -4.04 -35.49
CA THR A 402 -38.71 -4.09 -35.19
C THR A 402 -38.29 -2.98 -34.24
N GLY A 403 -38.80 -1.75 -34.42
CA GLY A 403 -38.50 -0.64 -33.53
C GLY A 403 -39.03 -0.83 -32.11
N LEU A 404 -40.24 -1.39 -31.96
CA LEU A 404 -40.83 -1.69 -30.65
C LEU A 404 -40.05 -2.81 -29.93
N ILE A 405 -39.72 -3.89 -30.63
CA ILE A 405 -38.96 -5.01 -30.07
C ILE A 405 -37.56 -4.54 -29.67
N PHE A 406 -36.89 -3.74 -30.51
CA PHE A 406 -35.58 -3.16 -30.20
C PHE A 406 -35.63 -2.28 -28.94
N ALA A 407 -36.64 -1.40 -28.83
CA ALA A 407 -36.79 -0.55 -27.65
C ALA A 407 -37.06 -1.36 -26.37
N LEU A 408 -37.81 -2.46 -26.48
CA LEU A 408 -38.18 -3.30 -25.34
C LEU A 408 -37.03 -4.22 -24.90
N ALA A 409 -36.28 -4.78 -25.85
CA ALA A 409 -35.04 -5.50 -25.57
C ALA A 409 -33.97 -4.57 -24.98
N GLY A 410 -33.81 -3.36 -25.54
CA GLY A 410 -32.89 -2.35 -25.00
C GLY A 410 -33.24 -1.90 -23.58
N TYR A 411 -34.54 -1.76 -23.27
CA TYR A 411 -35.00 -1.47 -21.91
C TYR A 411 -34.64 -2.59 -20.93
N LEU A 412 -34.82 -3.86 -21.31
CA LEU A 412 -34.53 -5.01 -20.46
C LEU A 412 -33.03 -5.17 -20.15
N VAL A 413 -32.16 -4.91 -21.13
CA VAL A 413 -30.70 -4.94 -20.93
C VAL A 413 -30.26 -3.84 -19.96
N HIS A 414 -30.85 -2.65 -20.04
CA HIS A 414 -30.43 -1.51 -19.23
C HIS A 414 -30.95 -1.55 -17.78
N ASP A 415 -32.13 -2.15 -17.53
CA ASP A 415 -32.70 -2.36 -16.18
C ASP A 415 -31.99 -3.52 -15.41
N LEU A 416 -31.21 -4.36 -16.09
CA LEU A 416 -30.44 -5.46 -15.48
C LEU A 416 -28.99 -5.07 -15.10
N HIS A 417 -28.53 -3.87 -15.44
CA HIS A 417 -27.17 -3.38 -15.19
C HIS A 417 -27.07 -2.24 -14.15
N GLU A 418 -28.15 -1.89 -13.43
CA GLU A 418 -28.07 -1.24 -12.10
C GLU A 418 -27.98 -2.30 -10.99
#